data_AF-A0A9P4P9X2-F1
#
_entry.id   AF-A0A9P4P9X2-F1
#
_cell.length_a   1.000
_cell.length_b   1.000
_cell.length_c   1.000
_cell.angle_alpha   90.00
_cell.angle_beta   90.00
_cell.angle_gamma   90.00
#
_symmetry.space_group_name_H-M   'P 1'
#
loop_
_entity.id
_entity.type
_entity.pdbx_description
1 polymer ?
#
loop_
_entity_poly.entity_id
_entity_poly.type
_entity_poly.pdbx_seq_one_letter_code
_entity_poly.pdbx_strand_id
1 'polypeptide(L)'
;MHKFTLHTIAISISSLTLLALSTALLALESRVQDAFSNNARQYPGSNMAEFIFVPLNPSNIDAWPTVVKFAVGACSLLVSLLGLVWLGLHWWASIVHIRMLGSAVCIATVTNTAATIGFTVYLFTSEAQGRLPKLFRKWGEETFTREFYLCKAVPSIFPDTNAVYGFPACEKARAGRYLMLVICCVSAILAGFSVLQAHQDGVFAVFVKDRSRGGPDVERGRPKATKVDLPQPPETVHMPSEPPLPKYGSLQNVSPRKSQYRTSLYGYYTKS
;
A
#
# COMPACT_ATOMS: atom_id res chain seq x y z
N MET A 1 13.90 -10.96 -23.66
CA MET A 1 12.93 -11.94 -23.10
C MET A 1 12.66 -11.59 -21.65
N HIS A 2 11.52 -10.96 -21.37
CA HIS A 2 11.10 -10.65 -20.01
C HIS A 2 10.55 -11.91 -19.35
N LYS A 3 11.18 -12.35 -18.25
CA LYS A 3 10.67 -13.44 -17.45
C LYS A 3 9.42 -12.93 -16.74
N PHE A 4 8.25 -13.40 -17.16
CA PHE A 4 7.06 -13.35 -16.32
C PHE A 4 7.38 -14.07 -15.02
N THR A 5 7.58 -13.32 -13.95
CA THR A 5 7.72 -13.90 -12.62
C THR A 5 6.32 -14.19 -12.09
N LEU A 6 6.17 -15.31 -11.37
CA LEU A 6 4.90 -15.67 -10.73
C LEU A 6 4.27 -14.51 -9.93
N HIS A 7 5.12 -13.66 -9.33
CA HIS A 7 4.74 -12.45 -8.61
C HIS A 7 3.99 -11.42 -9.48
N THR A 8 4.44 -11.14 -10.70
CA THR A 8 3.76 -10.19 -11.60
C THR A 8 2.35 -10.64 -11.97
N ILE A 9 2.16 -11.95 -12.20
CA ILE A 9 0.85 -12.54 -12.47
C ILE A 9 -0.03 -12.45 -11.22
N ALA A 10 0.51 -12.80 -10.04
CA ALA A 10 -0.22 -12.72 -8.78
C ALA A 10 -0.66 -11.29 -8.43
N ILE A 11 0.21 -10.28 -8.67
CA ILE A 11 -0.13 -8.86 -8.53
C ILE A 11 -1.26 -8.50 -9.49
N SER A 12 -1.18 -8.90 -10.77
CA SER A 12 -2.22 -8.58 -11.76
C SER A 12 -3.59 -9.13 -11.36
N ILE A 13 -3.64 -10.40 -10.94
CA ILE A 13 -4.89 -11.05 -10.50
C ILE A 13 -5.42 -10.37 -9.24
N SER A 14 -4.54 -10.07 -8.28
CA SER A 14 -4.92 -9.41 -7.02
C SER A 14 -5.44 -8.00 -7.27
N SER A 15 -4.82 -7.22 -8.15
CA SER A 15 -5.27 -5.88 -8.55
C SER A 15 -6.61 -5.91 -9.30
N LEU A 16 -6.82 -6.86 -10.22
CA LEU A 16 -8.12 -7.01 -10.90
C LEU A 16 -9.23 -7.43 -9.94
N THR A 17 -8.92 -8.36 -9.03
CA THR A 17 -9.86 -8.80 -7.99
C THR A 17 -10.21 -7.66 -7.06
N LEU A 18 -9.21 -6.89 -6.62
CA LEU A 18 -9.42 -5.73 -5.75
C LEU A 18 -10.24 -4.64 -6.46
N LEU A 19 -10.00 -4.38 -7.75
CA LEU A 19 -10.79 -3.47 -8.56
C LEU A 19 -12.26 -3.91 -8.65
N ALA A 20 -12.52 -5.18 -8.92
CA ALA A 20 -13.87 -5.74 -9.00
C ALA A 20 -14.59 -5.69 -7.64
N LEU A 21 -13.88 -5.99 -6.55
CA LEU A 21 -14.45 -5.91 -5.21
C LEU A 21 -14.73 -4.45 -4.82
N SER A 22 -13.80 -3.52 -5.05
CA SER A 22 -14.00 -2.11 -4.72
C SER A 22 -15.17 -1.49 -5.49
N THR A 23 -15.33 -1.81 -6.77
CA THR A 23 -16.49 -1.35 -7.56
C THR A 23 -17.80 -1.98 -7.06
N ALA A 24 -17.81 -3.27 -6.72
CA ALA A 24 -18.96 -3.92 -6.11
C ALA A 24 -19.34 -3.31 -4.76
N LEU A 25 -18.35 -2.96 -3.92
CA LEU A 25 -18.58 -2.30 -2.63
C LEU A 25 -19.30 -0.96 -2.81
N LEU A 26 -18.78 -0.11 -3.70
CA LEU A 26 -19.34 1.20 -3.98
C LEU A 26 -20.78 1.10 -4.53
N ALA A 27 -21.03 0.13 -5.41
CA ALA A 27 -22.36 -0.12 -5.97
C ALA A 27 -23.35 -0.70 -4.94
N LEU A 28 -22.88 -1.46 -3.95
CA LEU A 28 -23.71 -1.95 -2.85
C LEU A 28 -24.06 -0.82 -1.88
N GLU A 29 -23.08 0.00 -1.50
CA GLU A 29 -23.29 1.10 -0.55
C GLU A 29 -24.18 2.21 -1.13
N SER A 30 -24.11 2.49 -2.43
CA SER A 30 -25.07 3.41 -3.08
C SER A 30 -26.51 2.89 -2.97
N ARG A 31 -26.72 1.58 -3.23
CA ARG A 31 -28.05 0.95 -3.10
C ARG A 31 -28.56 0.92 -1.66
N VAL A 32 -27.66 0.85 -0.67
CA VAL A 32 -28.03 0.96 0.75
C VAL A 32 -28.42 2.39 1.08
N GLN A 33 -27.70 3.40 0.55
CA GLN A 33 -28.08 4.81 0.70
C GLN A 33 -29.46 5.11 0.10
N ASP A 34 -29.75 4.60 -1.09
CA ASP A 34 -31.05 4.81 -1.76
C ASP A 34 -32.23 4.24 -0.94
N ALA A 35 -31.98 3.21 -0.12
CA ALA A 35 -33.01 2.64 0.77
C ALA A 35 -33.38 3.58 1.92
N PHE A 36 -32.49 4.50 2.31
CA PHE A 36 -32.74 5.55 3.32
C PHE A 36 -33.46 6.75 2.72
N SER A 37 -34.65 6.50 2.16
CA SER A 37 -35.56 7.58 1.75
C SER A 37 -36.10 8.35 2.96
N ASN A 38 -36.40 9.65 2.79
CA ASN A 38 -36.97 10.52 3.82
C ASN A 38 -38.46 10.22 4.08
N ASN A 39 -38.80 8.95 4.24
CA ASN A 39 -40.14 8.48 4.53
C ASN A 39 -40.25 8.11 6.01
N ALA A 40 -41.36 8.50 6.64
CA ALA A 40 -41.70 8.12 8.00
C ALA A 40 -42.97 7.26 7.98
N ARG A 41 -43.04 6.27 8.89
CA ARG A 41 -44.10 5.26 8.91
C ARG A 41 -44.73 5.18 10.29
N GLN A 42 -46.05 5.06 10.34
CA GLN A 42 -46.77 5.02 11.61
C GLN A 42 -46.42 3.74 12.38
N TYR A 43 -46.18 3.88 13.68
CA TYR A 43 -45.91 2.79 14.61
C TYR A 43 -47.14 1.88 14.71
N PRO A 44 -46.98 0.55 14.62
CA PRO A 44 -48.11 -0.37 14.62
C PRO A 44 -48.77 -0.36 16.01
N GLY A 45 -50.09 -0.18 16.04
CA GLY A 45 -50.86 -0.13 17.30
C GLY A 45 -50.93 1.24 17.97
N SER A 46 -50.48 2.32 17.31
CA SER A 46 -50.68 3.68 17.83
C SER A 46 -52.15 4.11 17.67
N ASN A 47 -52.77 4.61 18.74
CA ASN A 47 -54.13 5.15 18.70
C ASN A 47 -54.16 6.47 17.90
N MET A 48 -55.31 6.86 17.33
CA MET A 48 -55.45 8.14 16.58
C MET A 48 -55.15 9.39 17.42
N ALA A 49 -55.07 9.29 18.75
CA ALA A 49 -54.66 10.38 19.63
C ALA A 49 -53.13 10.54 19.73
N GLU A 50 -52.34 9.51 19.39
CA GLU A 50 -50.89 9.51 19.45
C GLU A 50 -50.32 8.94 18.13
N PHE A 51 -50.10 9.80 17.15
CA PHE A 51 -49.43 9.43 15.90
C PHE A 51 -47.92 9.36 16.13
N ILE A 52 -47.43 8.17 16.48
CA ILE A 52 -45.99 7.93 16.57
C ILE A 52 -45.51 7.50 15.18
N PHE A 53 -44.63 8.29 14.57
CA PHE A 53 -43.99 7.95 13.31
C PHE A 53 -42.54 7.52 13.54
N VAL A 54 -42.16 6.39 12.97
CA VAL A 54 -40.79 5.90 12.90
C VAL A 54 -40.19 6.36 11.57
N PRO A 55 -39.22 7.29 11.57
CA PRO A 55 -38.52 7.68 10.35
C PRO A 55 -37.63 6.54 9.88
N LEU A 56 -37.61 6.24 8.58
CA LEU A 56 -36.67 5.26 8.02
C LEU A 56 -35.24 5.80 7.92
N ASN A 57 -35.07 7.12 8.01
CA ASN A 57 -33.79 7.82 8.08
C ASN A 57 -33.74 8.74 9.31
N PRO A 58 -33.56 8.19 10.52
CA PRO A 58 -33.47 9.01 11.71
C PRO A 58 -32.16 9.81 11.76
N SER A 59 -32.21 11.00 12.36
CA SER A 59 -31.10 11.97 12.39
C SER A 59 -29.91 11.55 13.25
N ASN A 60 -30.09 10.52 14.08
CA ASN A 60 -29.07 9.95 14.96
C ASN A 60 -28.36 8.73 14.36
N ILE A 61 -28.46 8.52 13.04
CA ILE A 61 -27.65 7.51 12.34
C ILE A 61 -26.20 7.97 12.29
N ASP A 62 -25.32 7.11 12.78
CA ASP A 62 -23.90 7.25 12.55
C ASP A 62 -23.57 6.98 11.08
N ALA A 63 -23.21 8.05 10.36
CA ALA A 63 -22.81 7.99 8.96
C ALA A 63 -21.34 7.57 8.78
N TRP A 64 -20.51 7.60 9.84
CA TRP A 64 -19.08 7.28 9.77
C TRP A 64 -18.80 5.90 9.18
N PRO A 65 -19.51 4.81 9.55
CA PRO A 65 -19.37 3.51 8.91
C PRO A 65 -19.55 3.54 7.39
N THR A 66 -20.48 4.36 6.89
CA THR A 66 -20.71 4.48 5.45
C THR A 66 -19.55 5.23 4.78
N VAL A 67 -19.13 6.36 5.35
CA VAL A 67 -18.01 7.17 4.85
C VAL A 67 -16.73 6.33 4.77
N VAL A 68 -16.47 5.53 5.81
CA VAL A 68 -15.32 4.63 5.87
C VAL A 68 -15.32 3.60 4.74
N LYS A 69 -16.46 2.97 4.46
CA LYS A 69 -16.59 2.01 3.35
C LYS A 69 -16.34 2.67 1.99
N PHE A 70 -16.87 3.88 1.77
CA PHE A 70 -16.59 4.67 0.56
C PHE A 70 -15.10 5.00 0.43
N ALA A 71 -14.47 5.44 1.51
CA ALA A 71 -13.03 5.77 1.52
C ALA A 71 -12.18 4.53 1.19
N VAL A 72 -12.45 3.38 1.80
CA VAL A 72 -11.73 2.13 1.51
C VAL A 72 -11.96 1.68 0.08
N GLY A 73 -13.19 1.74 -0.43
CA GLY A 73 -13.52 1.41 -1.81
C GLY A 73 -12.76 2.31 -2.81
N ALA A 74 -12.78 3.62 -2.60
CA ALA A 74 -12.11 4.58 -3.48
C ALA A 74 -10.57 4.44 -3.45
N CYS A 75 -9.98 4.35 -2.26
CA CYS A 75 -8.52 4.19 -2.13
C CYS A 75 -8.04 2.86 -2.72
N SER A 76 -8.76 1.76 -2.48
CA SER A 76 -8.41 0.45 -3.03
C SER A 76 -8.55 0.41 -4.56
N LEU A 77 -9.52 1.13 -5.13
CA LEU A 77 -9.66 1.30 -6.57
C LEU A 77 -8.45 2.05 -7.16
N LEU A 78 -8.06 3.19 -6.55
CA LEU A 78 -6.90 3.96 -6.99
C LEU A 78 -5.61 3.14 -6.94
N VAL A 79 -5.38 2.41 -5.85
CA VAL A 79 -4.20 1.53 -5.70
C VAL A 79 -4.21 0.41 -6.74
N SER A 80 -5.37 -0.18 -7.03
CA SER A 80 -5.50 -1.21 -8.07
C SER A 80 -5.15 -0.67 -9.45
N LEU A 81 -5.62 0.53 -9.79
CA LEU A 81 -5.28 1.19 -11.05
C LEU A 81 -3.79 1.49 -11.15
N LEU A 82 -3.18 2.02 -10.07
CA LEU A 82 -1.73 2.27 -10.02
C LEU A 82 -0.92 0.98 -10.21
N GLY A 83 -1.35 -0.14 -9.63
CA GLY A 83 -0.74 -1.45 -9.82
C GLY A 83 -0.80 -1.92 -11.28
N LEU A 84 -1.95 -1.75 -11.94
CA LEU A 84 -2.11 -2.08 -13.36
C LEU A 84 -1.26 -1.18 -14.27
N VAL A 85 -1.18 0.12 -13.97
CA VAL A 85 -0.30 1.06 -14.70
C VAL A 85 1.17 0.66 -14.54
N TRP A 86 1.59 0.26 -13.34
CA TRP A 86 2.96 -0.20 -13.10
C TRP A 86 3.29 -1.48 -13.88
N LEU A 87 2.36 -2.44 -13.93
CA LEU A 87 2.50 -3.63 -14.79
C LEU A 87 2.57 -3.27 -16.28
N GLY A 88 1.74 -2.32 -16.73
CA GLY A 88 1.77 -1.81 -18.11
C GLY A 88 3.12 -1.19 -18.48
N LEU A 89 3.70 -0.41 -17.58
CA LEU A 89 5.00 0.21 -17.77
C LEU A 89 6.14 -0.81 -17.69
N HIS A 90 5.99 -1.90 -16.94
CA HIS A 90 6.92 -3.03 -16.97
C HIS A 90 7.04 -3.66 -18.38
N TRP A 91 6.03 -3.52 -19.23
CA TRP A 91 6.07 -4.01 -20.62
C TRP A 91 6.68 -3.03 -21.63
N TRP A 92 6.67 -1.72 -21.34
CA TRP A 92 6.99 -0.68 -22.34
C TRP A 92 8.11 0.29 -21.94
N ALA A 93 8.43 0.43 -20.66
CA ALA A 93 9.26 1.52 -20.15
C ALA A 93 10.69 1.10 -19.76
N SER A 94 11.55 2.12 -19.65
CA SER A 94 12.94 1.96 -19.19
C SER A 94 13.02 1.66 -17.68
N ILE A 95 14.04 0.88 -17.28
CA ILE A 95 14.25 0.32 -15.93
C ILE A 95 14.22 1.38 -14.81
N VAL A 96 14.62 2.62 -15.08
CA VAL A 96 14.63 3.71 -14.08
C VAL A 96 13.21 4.14 -13.68
N HIS A 97 12.31 4.24 -14.65
CA HIS A 97 10.91 4.65 -14.41
C HIS A 97 10.14 3.55 -13.68
N ILE A 98 10.46 2.29 -13.98
CA ILE A 98 9.91 1.11 -13.31
C ILE A 98 10.25 1.11 -11.82
N ARG A 99 11.48 1.48 -11.44
CA ARG A 99 11.91 1.49 -10.03
C ARG A 99 11.27 2.60 -9.19
N MET A 100 11.18 3.82 -9.72
CA MET A 100 10.53 4.93 -9.00
C MET A 100 9.01 4.73 -8.90
N LEU A 101 8.37 4.20 -9.93
CA LEU A 101 6.95 3.89 -9.86
C LEU A 101 6.68 2.70 -8.94
N GLY A 102 7.53 1.68 -8.97
CA GLY A 102 7.42 0.51 -8.10
C GLY A 102 7.52 0.85 -6.61
N SER A 103 8.36 1.81 -6.23
CA SER A 103 8.40 2.28 -4.84
C SER A 103 7.13 3.01 -4.44
N ALA A 104 6.63 3.91 -5.29
CA ALA A 104 5.38 4.65 -5.04
C ALA A 104 4.18 3.70 -4.90
N VAL A 105 4.08 2.69 -5.78
CA VAL A 105 3.02 1.66 -5.72
C VAL A 105 3.17 0.79 -4.47
N CYS A 106 4.39 0.40 -4.10
CA CYS A 106 4.62 -0.37 -2.88
C CYS A 106 4.22 0.41 -1.62
N ILE A 107 4.55 1.70 -1.54
CA ILE A 107 4.14 2.56 -0.42
C ILE A 107 2.61 2.71 -0.40
N ALA A 108 2.01 3.03 -1.54
CA ALA A 108 0.56 3.20 -1.66
C ALA A 108 -0.22 1.93 -1.29
N THR A 109 0.23 0.75 -1.73
CA THR A 109 -0.38 -0.55 -1.42
C THR A 109 -0.29 -0.87 0.07
N VAL A 110 0.88 -0.66 0.70
CA VAL A 110 1.06 -0.90 2.14
C VAL A 110 0.21 0.07 2.96
N THR A 111 0.22 1.37 2.64
CA THR A 111 -0.60 2.37 3.34
C THR A 111 -2.10 2.08 3.18
N ASN A 112 -2.56 1.74 1.97
CA ASN A 112 -3.96 1.37 1.75
C ASN A 112 -4.36 0.12 2.53
N THR A 113 -3.46 -0.88 2.60
CA THR A 113 -3.71 -2.10 3.38
C THR A 113 -3.82 -1.79 4.86
N ALA A 114 -2.90 -1.01 5.42
CA ALA A 114 -2.95 -0.61 6.83
C ALA A 114 -4.23 0.17 7.16
N ALA A 115 -4.61 1.13 6.31
CA ALA A 115 -5.85 1.89 6.45
C ALA A 115 -7.07 0.96 6.37
N THR A 116 -7.13 0.07 5.39
CA THR A 116 -8.23 -0.88 5.20
C THR A 116 -8.40 -1.80 6.41
N ILE A 117 -7.31 -2.30 6.98
CA ILE A 117 -7.35 -3.10 8.22
C ILE A 117 -7.93 -2.28 9.36
N GLY A 118 -7.39 -1.07 9.60
CA GLY A 118 -7.85 -0.20 10.69
C GLY A 118 -9.34 0.15 10.57
N PHE A 119 -9.78 0.49 9.37
CA PHE A 119 -11.18 0.79 9.07
C PHE A 119 -12.10 -0.42 9.22
N THR A 120 -11.64 -1.61 8.82
CA THR A 120 -12.39 -2.85 9.01
C THR A 120 -12.57 -3.14 10.50
N VAL A 121 -11.50 -3.02 11.30
CA VAL A 121 -11.58 -3.21 12.77
C VAL A 121 -12.56 -2.21 13.38
N TYR A 122 -12.48 -0.93 13.02
CA TYR A 122 -13.40 0.10 13.49
C TYR A 122 -14.87 -0.21 13.17
N LEU A 123 -15.17 -0.71 11.97
CA LEU A 123 -16.54 -1.11 11.60
C LEU A 123 -17.05 -2.25 12.47
N PHE A 124 -16.24 -3.28 12.71
CA PHE A 124 -16.66 -4.42 13.54
C PHE A 124 -16.81 -4.03 15.01
N THR A 125 -15.94 -3.17 15.56
CA THR A 125 -16.03 -2.75 16.96
C THR A 125 -17.22 -1.82 17.20
N SER A 126 -17.45 -0.84 16.32
CA SER A 126 -18.60 0.07 16.40
C SER A 126 -19.93 -0.68 16.33
N GLU A 127 -20.03 -1.69 15.46
CA GLU A 127 -21.25 -2.49 15.37
C GLU A 127 -21.44 -3.43 16.56
N ALA A 128 -20.36 -4.01 17.10
CA ALA A 128 -20.43 -4.88 18.28
C ALA A 128 -20.90 -4.14 19.54
N GLN A 129 -20.65 -2.83 19.63
CA GLN A 129 -21.11 -1.98 20.73
C GLN A 129 -22.60 -1.61 20.61
N GLY A 130 -23.21 -1.78 19.43
CA GLY A 130 -24.62 -1.47 19.20
C GLY A 130 -25.55 -2.28 20.09
N ARG A 131 -26.38 -1.59 20.89
CA ARG A 131 -27.43 -2.20 21.72
C ARG A 131 -28.73 -1.44 21.54
N LEU A 132 -29.84 -2.17 21.45
CA LEU A 132 -31.17 -1.56 21.42
C LEU A 132 -31.55 -1.13 22.83
N PRO A 133 -31.84 0.15 23.09
CA PRO A 133 -32.39 0.57 24.36
C PRO A 133 -33.79 -0.04 24.55
N LYS A 134 -34.12 -0.40 25.79
CA LYS A 134 -35.37 -1.11 26.15
C LYS A 134 -36.65 -0.33 25.83
N LEU A 135 -36.56 0.99 25.69
CA LEU A 135 -37.70 1.88 25.47
C LEU A 135 -37.53 2.64 24.15
N PHE A 136 -38.55 2.61 23.28
CA PHE A 136 -38.53 3.29 21.99
C PHE A 136 -38.24 4.79 22.10
N ARG A 137 -38.76 5.45 23.15
CA ARG A 137 -38.54 6.88 23.39
C ARG A 137 -37.06 7.26 23.55
N LYS A 138 -36.21 6.31 23.95
CA LYS A 138 -34.74 6.51 24.08
C LYS A 138 -33.99 6.27 22.77
N TRP A 139 -34.66 5.83 21.71
CA TRP A 139 -33.99 5.57 20.44
C TRP A 139 -33.44 6.85 19.84
N GLY A 140 -34.06 8.01 20.05
CA GLY A 140 -33.54 9.29 19.56
C GLY A 140 -32.33 9.83 20.32
N GLU A 141 -31.98 9.25 21.48
CA GLU A 141 -30.87 9.68 22.33
C GLU A 141 -29.59 8.86 22.08
N GLU A 142 -29.74 7.63 21.59
CA GLU A 142 -28.63 6.72 21.26
C GLU A 142 -28.24 6.86 19.78
N THR A 143 -26.97 6.66 19.45
CA THR A 143 -26.52 6.62 18.05
C THR A 143 -26.51 5.19 17.53
N PHE A 144 -27.06 4.99 16.33
CA PHE A 144 -27.09 3.67 15.67
C PHE A 144 -26.27 3.68 14.40
N THR A 145 -25.49 2.63 14.17
CA THR A 145 -24.93 2.40 12.84
C THR A 145 -26.06 2.06 11.88
N ARG A 146 -25.89 2.45 10.61
CA ARG A 146 -26.87 2.21 9.56
C ARG A 146 -27.24 0.73 9.39
N GLU A 147 -26.24 -0.15 9.48
CA GLU A 147 -26.43 -1.61 9.42
C GLU A 147 -27.20 -2.12 10.64
N PHE A 148 -26.85 -1.69 11.85
CA PHE A 148 -27.57 -2.07 13.06
C PHE A 148 -29.03 -1.61 13.02
N TYR A 149 -29.27 -0.40 12.52
CA TYR A 149 -30.61 0.14 12.38
C TYR A 149 -31.47 -0.72 11.44
N LEU A 150 -31.01 -0.98 10.22
CA LEU A 150 -31.75 -1.79 9.24
C LEU A 150 -31.92 -3.25 9.65
N CYS A 151 -30.88 -3.86 10.22
CA CYS A 151 -30.85 -5.30 10.46
C CYS A 151 -31.39 -5.73 11.82
N LYS A 152 -31.45 -4.82 12.80
CA LYS A 152 -31.90 -5.14 14.17
C LYS A 152 -32.97 -4.19 14.70
N ALA A 153 -32.79 -2.89 14.52
CA ALA A 153 -33.71 -1.90 15.10
C ALA A 153 -35.07 -1.93 14.40
N VAL A 154 -35.14 -1.62 13.11
CA VAL A 154 -36.43 -1.56 12.38
C VAL A 154 -37.19 -2.89 12.45
N PRO A 155 -36.55 -4.07 12.27
CA PRO A 155 -37.26 -5.36 12.37
C PRO A 155 -37.80 -5.69 13.77
N SER A 156 -37.24 -5.12 14.85
CA SER A 156 -37.76 -5.33 16.21
C SER A 156 -39.12 -4.68 16.47
N ILE A 157 -39.48 -3.67 15.67
CA ILE A 157 -40.76 -2.95 15.76
C ILE A 157 -41.75 -3.44 14.71
N PHE A 158 -41.26 -3.69 13.51
CA PHE A 158 -42.06 -4.10 12.37
C PHE A 158 -41.59 -5.49 11.91
N PRO A 159 -42.18 -6.59 12.42
CA PRO A 159 -41.72 -7.95 12.09
C PRO A 159 -41.85 -8.29 10.58
N ASP A 160 -42.81 -7.68 9.87
CA ASP A 160 -42.99 -7.82 8.42
C ASP A 160 -42.16 -6.81 7.59
N THR A 161 -41.14 -6.20 8.20
CA THR A 161 -40.27 -5.23 7.51
C THR A 161 -39.62 -5.79 6.26
N ASN A 162 -39.28 -7.08 6.25
CA ASN A 162 -38.65 -7.72 5.10
C ASN A 162 -39.57 -7.74 3.86
N ALA A 163 -40.90 -7.82 4.05
CA ALA A 163 -41.87 -7.78 2.95
C ALA A 163 -42.17 -6.35 2.48
N VAL A 164 -42.09 -5.37 3.39
CA VAL A 164 -42.50 -3.97 3.11
C VAL A 164 -41.32 -3.04 2.76
N TYR A 165 -40.15 -3.27 3.37
CA TYR A 165 -38.91 -2.48 3.21
C TYR A 165 -37.76 -3.30 2.60
N GLY A 166 -38.03 -4.59 2.34
CA GLY A 166 -37.30 -5.38 1.36
C GLY A 166 -36.14 -6.19 1.91
N PHE A 167 -36.21 -7.48 1.62
CA PHE A 167 -35.14 -8.49 1.63
C PHE A 167 -33.75 -8.06 1.09
N PRO A 168 -33.49 -6.94 0.35
CA PRO A 168 -32.11 -6.61 -0.02
C PRO A 168 -31.38 -5.63 0.90
N ALA A 169 -32.02 -4.76 1.70
CA ALA A 169 -31.28 -3.64 2.32
C ALA A 169 -30.33 -4.11 3.44
N CYS A 170 -30.86 -4.92 4.37
CA CYS A 170 -30.03 -5.54 5.41
C CYS A 170 -29.02 -6.54 4.81
N GLU A 171 -29.44 -7.38 3.85
CA GLU A 171 -28.53 -8.33 3.20
C GLU A 171 -27.41 -7.63 2.43
N LYS A 172 -27.68 -6.52 1.73
CA LYS A 172 -26.67 -5.70 1.05
C LYS A 172 -25.73 -5.01 2.05
N ALA A 173 -26.25 -4.46 3.15
CA ALA A 173 -25.43 -3.85 4.18
C ALA A 173 -24.45 -4.88 4.79
N ARG A 174 -24.97 -6.08 5.11
CA ARG A 174 -24.18 -7.20 5.62
C ARG A 174 -23.18 -7.71 4.59
N ALA A 175 -23.59 -7.82 3.32
CA ALA A 175 -22.71 -8.18 2.22
C ALA A 175 -21.59 -7.16 2.05
N GLY A 176 -21.88 -5.86 2.12
CA GLY A 176 -20.88 -4.79 2.10
C GLY A 176 -19.84 -4.94 3.20
N ARG A 177 -20.26 -5.31 4.42
CA ARG A 177 -19.36 -5.60 5.54
C ARG A 177 -18.47 -6.83 5.29
N TYR A 178 -19.03 -7.93 4.80
CA TYR A 178 -18.21 -9.10 4.43
C TYR A 178 -17.25 -8.78 3.28
N LEU A 179 -17.69 -7.97 2.33
CA LEU A 179 -16.90 -7.58 1.18
C LEU A 179 -15.72 -6.68 1.58
N MET A 180 -15.87 -5.84 2.62
CA MET A 180 -14.75 -5.14 3.25
C MET A 180 -13.70 -6.09 3.82
N LEU A 181 -14.11 -7.19 4.45
CA LEU A 181 -13.19 -8.22 4.96
C LEU A 181 -12.42 -8.89 3.80
N VAL A 182 -13.11 -9.21 2.71
CA VAL A 182 -12.46 -9.77 1.51
C VAL A 182 -11.47 -8.76 0.89
N ILE A 183 -11.86 -7.49 0.76
CA ILE A 183 -10.98 -6.41 0.31
C ILE A 183 -9.74 -6.30 1.20
N CYS A 184 -9.91 -6.40 2.52
CA CYS A 184 -8.82 -6.40 3.48
C CYS A 184 -7.84 -7.56 3.24
N CYS A 185 -8.34 -8.79 3.07
CA CYS A 185 -7.51 -9.96 2.78
C CYS A 185 -6.76 -9.83 1.45
N VAL A 186 -7.46 -9.44 0.37
CA VAL A 186 -6.86 -9.27 -0.96
C VAL A 186 -5.83 -8.13 -0.96
N SER A 187 -6.10 -7.04 -0.24
CA SER A 187 -5.14 -5.93 -0.09
C SER A 187 -3.86 -6.38 0.63
N ALA A 188 -3.98 -7.18 1.70
CA ALA A 188 -2.82 -7.72 2.40
C ALA A 188 -1.96 -8.64 1.52
N ILE A 189 -2.61 -9.48 0.71
CA ILE A 189 -1.94 -10.34 -0.27
C ILE A 189 -1.22 -9.48 -1.33
N LEU A 190 -1.90 -8.46 -1.86
CA LEU A 190 -1.33 -7.53 -2.84
C LEU A 190 -0.12 -6.78 -2.27
N ALA A 191 -0.19 -6.28 -1.03
CA ALA A 191 0.93 -5.63 -0.36
C ALA A 191 2.12 -6.59 -0.18
N GLY A 192 1.86 -7.83 0.25
CA GLY A 192 2.89 -8.86 0.39
C GLY A 192 3.62 -9.13 -0.93
N PHE A 193 2.89 -9.35 -2.02
CA PHE A 193 3.50 -9.57 -3.33
C PHE A 193 4.21 -8.32 -3.87
N SER A 194 3.67 -7.13 -3.62
CA SER A 194 4.27 -5.86 -4.04
C SER A 194 5.62 -5.64 -3.34
N VAL A 195 5.71 -5.92 -2.04
CA VAL A 195 6.97 -5.84 -1.28
C VAL A 195 7.99 -6.86 -1.77
N LEU A 196 7.56 -8.11 -2.01
CA LEU A 196 8.45 -9.16 -2.53
C LEU A 196 9.00 -8.81 -3.92
N GLN A 197 8.16 -8.28 -4.81
CA GLN A 197 8.58 -7.86 -6.13
C GLN A 197 9.50 -6.63 -6.06
N ALA A 198 9.16 -5.62 -5.25
CA ALA A 198 10.03 -4.45 -5.04
C ALA A 198 11.40 -4.83 -4.48
N HIS A 199 11.46 -5.87 -3.63
CA HIS A 199 12.72 -6.42 -3.13
C HIS A 199 13.54 -7.08 -4.24
N GLN A 200 12.92 -7.90 -5.09
CA GLN A 200 13.59 -8.54 -6.23
C GLN A 200 14.10 -7.55 -7.28
N ASP A 201 13.34 -6.48 -7.53
CA ASP A 201 13.69 -5.44 -8.50
C ASP A 201 14.76 -4.45 -8.00
N GLY A 202 15.20 -4.61 -6.73
CA GLY A 202 16.21 -3.79 -6.09
C GLY A 202 15.74 -2.35 -5.83
N VAL A 203 14.42 -2.14 -5.71
CA VAL A 203 13.81 -0.82 -5.49
C VAL A 203 14.29 -0.21 -4.17
N PHE A 204 14.48 -1.03 -3.13
CA PHE A 204 15.01 -0.58 -1.84
C PHE A 204 16.46 -0.06 -1.91
N ALA A 205 17.24 -0.48 -2.91
CA ALA A 205 18.59 0.04 -3.10
C ALA A 205 18.59 1.52 -3.52
N VAL A 206 17.50 2.03 -4.13
CA VAL A 206 17.34 3.44 -4.47
C VAL A 206 17.25 4.29 -3.20
N PHE A 207 16.46 3.85 -2.21
CA PHE A 207 16.31 4.55 -0.93
C PHE A 207 17.59 4.55 -0.08
N VAL A 208 18.38 3.47 -0.13
CA VAL A 208 19.66 3.40 0.58
C VAL A 208 20.71 4.29 -0.10
N LYS A 209 20.73 4.33 -1.44
CA LYS A 209 21.74 5.09 -2.20
C LYS A 209 21.52 6.61 -2.13
N ASP A 210 20.28 7.09 -2.07
CA ASP A 210 20.00 8.51 -1.82
C ASP A 210 20.37 8.94 -0.40
N ARG A 211 20.21 8.05 0.60
CA ARG A 211 20.65 8.33 1.97
C ARG A 211 22.17 8.41 2.10
N SER A 212 22.91 7.66 1.29
CA SER A 212 24.39 7.73 1.24
C SER A 212 24.95 8.88 0.40
N ARG A 213 24.16 9.50 -0.49
CA ARG A 213 24.60 10.68 -1.27
C ARG A 213 24.42 12.02 -0.54
N GLY A 214 23.69 12.04 0.57
CA GLY A 214 23.45 13.23 1.39
C GLY A 214 24.44 13.44 2.53
N GLY A 215 25.38 12.51 2.76
CA GLY A 215 26.52 12.75 3.64
C GLY A 215 27.61 13.47 2.85
N PRO A 216 28.23 14.53 3.37
CA PRO A 216 29.45 15.04 2.75
C PRO A 216 30.46 13.88 2.71
N ASP A 217 30.86 13.46 1.51
CA ASP A 217 31.99 12.55 1.31
C ASP A 217 33.25 13.26 1.81
N VAL A 218 33.54 13.17 3.12
CA VAL A 218 34.70 13.81 3.79
C VAL A 218 36.04 13.27 3.25
N GLU A 219 36.05 12.19 2.45
CA GLU A 219 37.29 11.56 1.99
C GLU A 219 37.69 11.84 0.52
N ARG A 220 36.95 12.67 -0.23
CA ARG A 220 37.37 13.06 -1.60
C ARG A 220 37.77 14.53 -1.70
N GLY A 221 38.80 14.87 -0.96
CA GLY A 221 39.44 16.19 -1.00
C GLY A 221 40.96 16.13 -0.91
N ARG A 222 41.65 15.33 -1.73
CA ARG A 222 43.03 15.67 -2.08
C ARG A 222 43.00 16.53 -3.35
N PRO A 223 43.30 17.84 -3.26
CA PRO A 223 43.52 18.62 -4.47
C PRO A 223 44.68 17.97 -5.23
N LYS A 224 44.48 17.72 -6.53
CA LYS A 224 45.59 17.45 -7.44
C LYS A 224 46.51 18.66 -7.35
N ALA A 225 47.70 18.48 -6.79
CA ALA A 225 48.75 19.47 -6.87
C ALA A 225 48.98 19.77 -8.36
N THR A 226 48.60 20.98 -8.78
CA THR A 226 49.00 21.57 -10.04
C THR A 226 50.52 21.46 -10.11
N LYS A 227 51.05 20.78 -11.14
CA LYS A 227 52.47 20.85 -11.47
C LYS A 227 52.78 22.32 -11.74
N VAL A 228 53.42 22.96 -10.77
CA VAL A 228 54.13 24.22 -10.98
C VAL A 228 55.44 23.82 -11.66
N ASP A 229 55.65 24.30 -12.89
CA ASP A 229 56.92 24.15 -13.59
C ASP A 229 58.02 24.86 -12.77
N LEU A 230 59.00 24.08 -12.30
CA LEU A 230 60.21 24.63 -11.71
C LEU A 230 61.06 25.28 -12.81
N PRO A 231 61.72 26.42 -12.56
CA PRO A 231 62.66 27.01 -13.50
C PRO A 231 63.89 26.11 -13.69
N GLN A 232 64.30 25.93 -14.95
CA GLN A 232 65.54 25.24 -15.33
C GLN A 232 66.78 25.94 -14.73
N PRO A 233 67.74 25.20 -14.16
CA PRO A 233 69.07 25.73 -13.85
C PRO A 233 69.94 25.83 -15.11
N PRO A 234 70.90 26.77 -15.16
CA PRO A 234 71.70 27.06 -16.35
C PRO A 234 72.76 25.98 -16.64
N GLU A 235 73.09 25.86 -17.92
CA GLU A 235 74.07 24.93 -18.49
C GLU A 235 75.46 25.06 -17.84
N THR A 236 76.02 23.92 -17.44
CA THR A 236 77.43 23.80 -17.08
C THR A 236 78.25 23.15 -18.20
N VAL A 237 79.41 23.77 -18.40
CA VAL A 237 80.40 23.59 -19.46
C VAL A 237 81.11 22.23 -19.40
N HIS A 238 81.39 21.67 -20.58
CA HIS A 238 82.21 20.47 -20.85
C HIS A 238 83.64 20.55 -20.30
N MET A 239 84.19 19.43 -19.77
CA MET A 239 85.40 18.73 -20.30
C MET A 239 85.78 17.45 -19.48
N PRO A 240 86.73 16.56 -19.91
CA PRO A 240 86.39 15.14 -20.16
C PRO A 240 87.29 14.09 -19.46
N SER A 241 87.05 12.81 -19.82
CA SER A 241 87.91 11.59 -19.83
C SER A 241 87.92 10.63 -18.61
N GLU A 242 87.19 9.50 -18.80
CA GLU A 242 87.39 8.05 -18.48
C GLU A 242 88.72 7.51 -17.86
N PRO A 243 88.87 6.21 -17.41
CA PRO A 243 88.00 5.00 -17.46
C PRO A 243 88.03 4.13 -16.12
N PRO A 244 87.88 2.76 -16.09
CA PRO A 244 86.63 1.99 -15.99
C PRO A 244 86.51 1.00 -14.77
N LEU A 245 85.25 0.60 -14.45
CA LEU A 245 84.69 -0.69 -13.94
C LEU A 245 85.39 -1.52 -12.81
N PRO A 246 84.64 -2.20 -11.89
CA PRO A 246 83.96 -3.45 -12.27
C PRO A 246 82.60 -3.82 -11.60
N LYS A 247 82.03 -4.87 -12.20
CA LYS A 247 80.78 -5.62 -11.98
C LYS A 247 80.55 -6.16 -10.55
N TYR A 248 79.29 -6.16 -10.11
CA TYR A 248 78.57 -7.17 -9.27
C TYR A 248 77.09 -6.72 -9.27
N GLY A 249 76.03 -7.52 -9.29
CA GLY A 249 75.78 -8.95 -9.28
C GLY A 249 74.24 -9.10 -9.42
N SER A 250 73.79 -10.15 -10.11
CA SER A 250 72.37 -10.43 -10.35
C SER A 250 71.62 -10.80 -9.07
N LEU A 251 70.36 -10.41 -8.93
CA LEU A 251 69.34 -11.22 -8.25
C LEU A 251 67.92 -10.90 -8.76
N GLN A 252 67.44 -11.84 -9.58
CA GLN A 252 66.10 -12.46 -9.60
C GLN A 252 64.82 -11.62 -9.46
N ASN A 253 64.01 -11.72 -10.53
CA ASN A 253 62.62 -12.17 -10.56
C ASN A 253 61.72 -11.86 -9.35
N VAL A 254 60.57 -11.22 -9.60
CA VAL A 254 59.24 -11.86 -9.53
C VAL A 254 58.18 -10.82 -9.96
N SER A 255 57.52 -11.09 -11.08
CA SER A 255 56.12 -10.68 -11.28
C SER A 255 55.23 -11.79 -10.72
N PRO A 256 54.07 -11.48 -10.14
CA PRO A 256 52.88 -11.87 -10.89
C PRO A 256 51.65 -10.96 -10.75
N ARG A 257 50.93 -10.89 -11.88
CA ARG A 257 49.48 -11.05 -12.07
C ARG A 257 48.50 -10.54 -11.00
N LYS A 258 47.62 -9.66 -11.50
CA LYS A 258 46.16 -9.68 -11.37
C LYS A 258 45.57 -10.92 -10.65
N SER A 259 44.83 -10.67 -9.58
CA SER A 259 43.76 -11.57 -9.13
C SER A 259 42.52 -10.75 -8.73
N GLN A 260 41.45 -10.96 -9.48
CA GLN A 260 40.08 -10.57 -9.14
C GLN A 260 39.66 -11.29 -7.87
N TYR A 261 39.21 -10.55 -6.85
CA TYR A 261 38.36 -11.13 -5.82
C TYR A 261 36.90 -10.74 -6.07
N ARG A 262 36.19 -11.77 -6.54
CA ARG A 262 34.75 -11.90 -6.67
C ARG A 262 34.28 -12.56 -5.37
N THR A 263 33.71 -11.81 -4.43
CA THR A 263 33.08 -12.40 -3.24
C THR A 263 31.62 -12.66 -3.54
N SER A 264 31.36 -13.92 -3.93
CA SER A 264 30.06 -14.57 -3.88
C SER A 264 29.83 -15.03 -2.44
N LEU A 265 28.68 -14.71 -1.85
CA LEU A 265 28.19 -15.35 -0.63
C LEU A 265 26.77 -15.86 -0.89
N TYR A 266 26.72 -17.07 -1.45
CA TYR A 266 25.62 -18.02 -1.27
C TYR A 266 25.86 -18.72 0.07
N GLY A 267 24.86 -18.71 0.95
CA GLY A 267 24.79 -19.53 2.16
C GLY A 267 23.40 -20.16 2.24
N TYR A 268 23.37 -21.49 2.16
CA TYR A 268 22.23 -22.39 1.96
C TYR A 268 21.47 -22.70 3.28
N TYR A 269 20.15 -22.84 3.15
CA TYR A 269 19.23 -23.87 3.70
C TYR A 269 19.25 -24.35 5.18
N THR A 270 18.07 -24.17 5.81
CA THR A 270 17.21 -25.13 6.58
C THR A 270 17.84 -26.16 7.55
N LYS A 271 17.30 -26.23 8.78
CA LYS A 271 16.28 -27.21 9.28
C LYS A 271 16.39 -27.36 10.80
N SER A 272 15.27 -27.20 11.50
CA SER A 272 14.74 -28.08 12.57
C SER A 272 13.37 -27.55 12.98
#